data_AF-A0A3A8KRY7-F1
#
_entry.id   AF-A0A3A8KRY7-F1
#
_cell.length_a   1.000
_cell.length_b   1.000
_cell.length_c   1.000
_cell.angle_alpha   90.00
_cell.angle_beta   90.00
_cell.angle_gamma   90.00
#
_symmetry.space_group_name_H-M   'P 1'
#
loop_
_entity.id
_entity.type
_entity.pdbx_description
1 polymer ?
#
loop_
_entity_poly.entity_id
_entity_poly.type
_entity_poly.pdbx_seq_one_letter_code
_entity_poly.pdbx_strand_id
1 'polypeptide(L)'
;MKAPRTLSSVAFVLALALGCTTTRGGVGLRPDGSPGPEDCPEDALQAMRILRLRVVDGADVELDINQDDVSPITLYDGPVESMLISSLGPLESPTRLYGRVWTGGPQVVVRYYAAHPPDGDRIPICAVARLSKGQLRKRPDSLPGTAILEFSKAGVDIVESFR
;
A
#
# COMPACT_ATOMS: atom_id res chain seq x y z
N MET A 1 -40.40 -41.32 51.90
CA MET A 1 -40.18 -40.31 50.85
C MET A 1 -38.79 -40.54 50.28
N LYS A 2 -38.69 -40.97 49.00
CA LYS A 2 -37.40 -41.16 48.30
C LYS A 2 -36.99 -39.81 47.70
N ALA A 3 -35.78 -39.35 47.98
CA ALA A 3 -35.14 -38.28 47.23
C ALA A 3 -33.81 -38.79 46.60
N PRO A 4 -33.46 -38.36 45.37
CA PRO A 4 -32.42 -38.94 44.52
C PRO A 4 -31.03 -38.32 44.81
N ARG A 5 -29.91 -39.04 44.58
CA ARG A 5 -29.01 -38.95 43.39
C ARG A 5 -28.65 -37.49 43.02
N THR A 6 -27.40 -37.07 42.85
CA THR A 6 -26.22 -37.74 42.26
C THR A 6 -24.99 -36.83 42.44
N LEU A 7 -23.79 -37.44 42.45
CA LEU A 7 -22.50 -36.79 42.22
C LEU A 7 -22.51 -36.01 40.89
N SER A 8 -21.69 -34.97 40.75
CA SER A 8 -20.62 -34.92 39.71
C SER A 8 -20.04 -33.51 39.53
N SER A 9 -18.71 -33.46 39.68
CA SER A 9 -17.73 -32.74 38.85
C SER A 9 -17.61 -31.22 38.90
N VAL A 10 -16.48 -30.82 39.50
CA VAL A 10 -15.68 -29.62 39.30
C VAL A 10 -15.61 -29.24 37.81
N ALA A 11 -16.06 -28.03 37.47
CA ALA A 11 -15.81 -27.42 36.16
C ALA A 11 -14.77 -26.30 36.31
N PHE A 12 -13.50 -26.64 36.11
CA PHE A 12 -12.44 -25.65 35.86
C PHE A 12 -12.67 -25.05 34.46
N VAL A 13 -13.19 -23.82 34.41
CA VAL A 13 -13.30 -23.07 33.16
C VAL A 13 -11.90 -22.53 32.82
N LEU A 14 -11.18 -23.27 31.99
CA LEU A 14 -9.90 -22.83 31.44
C LEU A 14 -10.18 -21.78 30.35
N ALA A 15 -9.92 -20.50 30.67
CA ALA A 15 -9.97 -19.41 29.73
C ALA A 15 -8.86 -19.59 28.67
N LEU A 16 -9.19 -20.16 27.52
CA LEU A 16 -8.34 -20.14 26.34
C LEU A 16 -8.41 -18.73 25.74
N ALA A 17 -7.48 -17.88 26.16
CA ALA A 17 -7.13 -16.67 25.44
C ALA A 17 -6.64 -17.09 24.04
N LEU A 18 -7.52 -17.01 23.04
CA LEU A 18 -7.15 -16.97 21.63
C LEU A 18 -6.44 -15.64 21.37
N GLY A 19 -5.18 -15.57 21.81
CA GLY A 19 -4.24 -14.57 21.33
C GLY A 19 -4.03 -14.84 19.85
N CYS A 20 -4.63 -14.02 18.98
CA CYS A 20 -4.21 -13.93 17.59
C CYS A 20 -2.75 -13.49 17.59
N THR A 21 -1.84 -14.46 17.54
CA THR A 21 -0.45 -14.23 17.18
C THR A 21 -0.45 -13.84 15.70
N THR A 22 -0.53 -12.54 15.39
CA THR A 22 -0.29 -12.01 14.04
C THR A 22 1.18 -12.20 13.71
N THR A 23 1.53 -13.34 13.12
CA THR A 23 2.82 -13.57 12.49
C THR A 23 2.90 -12.79 11.17
N ARG A 24 3.76 -11.77 11.17
CA ARG A 24 4.68 -11.31 10.10
C ARG A 24 4.12 -11.15 8.66
N GLY A 25 4.01 -9.90 8.22
CA GLY A 25 4.17 -9.54 6.79
C GLY A 25 3.04 -8.75 6.13
N GLY A 26 1.99 -8.35 6.87
CA GLY A 26 0.88 -7.57 6.32
C GLY A 26 0.84 -6.15 6.88
N VAL A 27 0.64 -5.16 6.00
CA VAL A 27 0.33 -3.78 6.41
C VAL A 27 -1.01 -3.79 7.15
N GLY A 28 -1.02 -3.33 8.40
CA GLY A 28 -2.26 -3.24 9.19
C GLY A 28 -3.25 -2.28 8.53
N LEU A 29 -4.51 -2.68 8.40
CA LEU A 29 -5.54 -1.84 7.77
C LEU A 29 -6.34 -1.06 8.82
N ARG A 30 -6.72 0.17 8.48
CA ARG A 30 -7.71 0.97 9.22
C ARG A 30 -9.12 0.39 8.99
N PRO A 31 -10.12 0.78 9.79
CA PRO A 31 -11.50 0.30 9.62
C PRO A 31 -12.11 0.60 8.24
N ASP A 32 -11.63 1.63 7.55
CA ASP A 32 -12.07 1.99 6.19
C ASP A 32 -11.35 1.18 5.10
N GLY A 33 -10.45 0.26 5.45
CA GLY A 33 -9.66 -0.54 4.50
C GLY A 33 -8.42 0.16 3.94
N SER A 34 -8.14 1.40 4.34
CA SER A 34 -6.87 2.07 4.00
C SER A 34 -5.68 1.49 4.80
N PRO A 35 -4.45 1.51 4.27
CA PRO A 35 -3.28 1.00 4.99
C PRO A 35 -2.87 1.94 6.11
N GLY A 36 -2.68 1.40 7.31
CA GLY A 36 -2.17 2.10 8.48
C GLY A 36 -0.68 2.47 8.37
N PRO A 37 -0.13 3.17 9.38
CA PRO A 37 1.26 3.59 9.36
C PRO A 37 2.24 2.41 9.27
N GLU A 38 3.37 2.64 8.63
CA GLU A 38 4.42 1.65 8.40
C GLU A 38 5.76 2.36 8.25
N ASP A 39 6.78 1.92 8.99
CA ASP A 39 8.13 2.46 8.85
C ASP A 39 8.76 1.99 7.54
N CYS A 40 9.54 2.88 6.90
CA CYS A 40 10.30 2.48 5.73
C CYS A 40 11.44 1.53 6.16
N PRO A 41 11.62 0.38 5.50
CA PRO A 41 12.72 -0.54 5.80
C PRO A 41 14.11 0.13 5.76
N GLU A 42 15.03 -0.29 6.63
CA GLU A 42 16.36 0.36 6.74
C GLU A 42 17.19 0.23 5.44
N ASP A 43 17.04 -0.86 4.70
CA ASP A 43 17.68 -1.05 3.40
C ASP A 43 17.14 -0.07 2.35
N ALA A 44 15.83 0.20 2.35
CA ALA A 44 15.22 1.24 1.53
C ALA A 44 15.72 2.64 1.93
N LEU A 45 15.75 2.96 3.23
CA LEU A 45 16.31 4.22 3.73
C LEU A 45 17.77 4.40 3.31
N GLN A 46 18.59 3.34 3.40
CA GLN A 46 19.98 3.36 2.98
C GLN A 46 20.12 3.57 1.47
N ALA A 47 19.35 2.85 0.65
CA ALA A 47 19.36 3.01 -0.80
C ALA A 47 18.96 4.43 -1.22
N MET A 48 17.89 4.97 -0.64
CA MET A 48 17.44 6.34 -0.87
C MET A 48 18.51 7.37 -0.50
N ARG A 49 19.22 7.20 0.63
CA ARG A 49 20.35 8.06 1.02
C ARG A 49 21.50 8.03 -0.01
N ILE A 50 21.88 6.84 -0.48
CA ILE A 50 22.96 6.67 -1.47
C ILE A 50 22.59 7.35 -2.79
N LEU A 51 21.35 7.20 -3.23
CA LEU A 51 20.83 7.80 -4.45
C LEU A 51 20.41 9.26 -4.30
N ARG A 52 20.54 9.82 -3.08
CA ARG A 52 20.11 11.18 -2.74
C ARG A 52 18.63 11.45 -3.04
N LEU A 53 17.79 10.42 -2.89
CA LEU A 53 16.33 10.52 -2.92
C LEU A 53 15.87 11.07 -1.56
N ARG A 54 15.53 12.36 -1.49
CA ARG A 54 15.13 13.05 -0.27
C ARG A 54 13.63 13.00 -0.09
N VAL A 55 13.16 13.05 1.15
CA VAL A 55 11.74 13.19 1.46
C VAL A 55 11.19 14.42 0.72
N VAL A 56 10.02 14.30 0.11
CA VAL A 56 9.38 15.31 -0.75
C VAL A 56 10.03 15.47 -2.14
N ASP A 57 11.14 14.80 -2.45
CA ASP A 57 11.52 14.67 -3.87
C ASP A 57 10.38 13.90 -4.58
N GLY A 58 9.90 14.47 -5.68
CA GLY A 58 8.74 13.96 -6.38
C GLY A 58 8.89 14.00 -7.90
N ALA A 59 8.06 13.20 -8.56
CA ALA A 59 8.01 13.04 -10.01
C ALA A 59 6.57 12.72 -10.44
N ASP A 60 6.34 12.66 -11.75
CA ASP A 60 5.10 12.16 -12.33
C ASP A 60 5.22 10.67 -12.65
N VAL A 61 4.12 9.94 -12.41
CA VAL A 61 4.02 8.49 -12.59
C VAL A 61 2.74 8.13 -13.34
N GLU A 62 2.81 7.14 -14.22
CA GLU A 62 1.67 6.40 -14.74
C GLU A 62 1.28 5.31 -13.72
N LEU A 63 0.06 5.37 -13.18
CA LEU A 63 -0.38 4.57 -12.03
C LEU A 63 -0.40 3.06 -12.30
N ASP A 64 -0.69 2.62 -13.52
CA ASP A 64 -0.62 1.22 -13.94
C ASP A 64 -0.11 1.15 -15.37
N ILE A 65 1.05 0.54 -15.57
CA ILE A 65 1.69 0.43 -16.89
C ILE A 65 0.83 -0.35 -17.89
N ASN A 66 -0.10 -1.19 -17.42
CA ASN A 66 -1.00 -1.95 -18.29
C ASN A 66 -2.19 -1.11 -18.78
N GLN A 67 -2.35 0.11 -18.28
CA GLN A 67 -3.42 1.05 -18.59
C GLN A 67 -2.86 2.45 -18.91
N ASP A 68 -1.75 2.49 -19.64
CA ASP A 68 -1.04 3.72 -20.01
C ASP A 68 -1.91 4.66 -20.88
N ASP A 69 -1.98 5.93 -20.46
CA ASP A 69 -2.74 7.01 -21.09
C ASP A 69 -4.26 6.71 -21.25
N VAL A 70 -4.80 5.87 -20.36
CA VAL A 70 -6.23 5.51 -20.31
C VAL A 70 -6.97 6.39 -19.30
N SER A 71 -8.06 7.02 -19.75
CA SER A 71 -8.92 7.86 -18.92
C SER A 71 -10.40 7.56 -19.19
N PRO A 72 -11.20 7.14 -18.19
CA PRO A 72 -10.80 6.88 -16.80
C PRO A 72 -10.01 5.56 -16.65
N ILE A 73 -9.14 5.48 -15.66
CA ILE A 73 -8.41 4.26 -15.27
C ILE A 73 -9.19 3.48 -14.20
N THR A 74 -9.07 2.15 -14.19
CA THR A 74 -9.54 1.32 -13.07
C THR A 74 -8.35 0.68 -12.35
N LEU A 75 -8.12 1.09 -11.10
CA LEU A 75 -7.16 0.43 -10.23
C LEU A 75 -7.83 -0.72 -9.48
N TYR A 76 -7.05 -1.77 -9.20
CA TYR A 76 -7.48 -2.95 -8.48
C TYR A 76 -6.71 -3.08 -7.15
N ASP A 77 -7.36 -3.54 -6.10
CA ASP A 77 -6.69 -3.88 -4.85
C ASP A 77 -5.59 -4.92 -5.06
N GLY A 78 -4.39 -4.63 -4.57
CA GLY A 78 -3.26 -5.56 -4.65
C GLY A 78 -2.02 -4.99 -5.33
N PRO A 79 -1.12 -5.85 -5.84
CA PRO A 79 0.12 -5.43 -6.47
C PRO A 79 -0.13 -4.55 -7.68
N VAL A 80 0.72 -3.54 -7.88
CA VAL A 80 0.71 -2.69 -9.08
C VAL A 80 2.12 -2.47 -9.58
N GLU A 81 2.24 -2.35 -10.90
CA GLU A 81 3.42 -1.88 -11.58
C GLU A 81 3.10 -0.56 -12.26
N SER A 82 3.79 0.50 -11.82
CA SER A 82 3.66 1.85 -12.33
C SER A 82 4.94 2.23 -13.07
N MET A 83 4.93 3.36 -13.78
CA MET A 83 6.09 3.82 -14.54
C MET A 83 6.32 5.30 -14.30
N LEU A 84 7.57 5.69 -13.95
CA LEU A 84 7.94 7.09 -13.95
C LEU A 84 7.85 7.65 -15.37
N ILE A 85 7.17 8.77 -15.52
CA ILE A 85 7.07 9.53 -16.78
C ILE A 85 7.85 10.86 -16.71
N SER A 86 8.39 11.19 -15.54
CA SER A 86 9.43 12.20 -15.34
C SER A 86 10.50 11.67 -14.38
N SER A 87 11.68 12.31 -14.34
CA SER A 87 12.77 11.84 -13.47
C SER A 87 12.48 12.08 -11.98
N LEU A 88 12.80 11.09 -11.15
CA LEU A 88 12.80 11.17 -9.68
C LEU A 88 14.24 11.07 -9.16
N GLY A 89 14.89 12.22 -8.97
CA GLY A 89 16.31 12.26 -8.67
C GLY A 89 17.13 11.58 -9.80
N PRO A 90 17.98 10.59 -9.50
CA PRO A 90 18.73 9.84 -10.52
C PRO A 90 17.89 8.76 -11.23
N LEU A 91 16.64 8.52 -10.83
CA LEU A 91 15.76 7.54 -11.46
C LEU A 91 15.04 8.20 -12.65
N GLU A 92 15.52 7.93 -13.86
CA GLU A 92 14.94 8.49 -15.09
C GLU A 92 13.74 7.68 -15.58
N SER A 93 12.87 8.31 -16.37
CA SER A 93 11.86 7.57 -17.14
C SER A 93 12.56 6.67 -18.17
N PRO A 94 12.11 5.41 -18.39
CA PRO A 94 10.91 4.77 -17.84
C PRO A 94 11.18 3.82 -16.65
N THR A 95 11.71 4.32 -15.53
CA THR A 95 11.87 3.51 -14.31
C THR A 95 10.53 2.92 -13.85
N ARG A 96 10.49 1.59 -13.68
CA ARG A 96 9.32 0.87 -13.17
C ARG A 96 9.24 1.00 -11.65
N LEU A 97 8.05 1.28 -11.13
CA LEU A 97 7.79 1.30 -9.69
C LEU A 97 6.89 0.12 -9.33
N TYR A 98 7.30 -0.64 -8.32
CA TYR A 98 6.55 -1.78 -7.82
C TYR A 98 5.93 -1.45 -6.49
N GLY A 99 4.62 -1.65 -6.40
CA GLY A 99 3.86 -1.22 -5.24
C GLY A 99 2.63 -2.07 -4.96
N ARG A 100 1.77 -1.49 -4.13
CA ARG A 100 0.46 -2.02 -3.79
C ARG A 100 -0.56 -0.89 -3.75
N VAL A 101 -1.75 -1.19 -4.24
CA VAL A 101 -2.94 -0.36 -4.22
C VAL A 101 -3.87 -0.84 -3.11
N TRP A 102 -4.47 0.13 -2.41
CA TRP A 102 -5.62 -0.07 -1.53
C TRP A 102 -6.75 0.86 -1.95
N THR A 103 -7.92 0.29 -2.15
CA THR A 103 -9.15 0.91 -2.66
C THR A 103 -10.28 0.87 -1.62
N GLY A 104 -10.05 0.37 -0.42
CA GLY A 104 -11.07 0.32 0.64
C GLY A 104 -11.60 1.71 1.02
N GLY A 105 -10.69 2.63 1.36
CA GLY A 105 -11.02 3.98 1.80
C GLY A 105 -11.61 4.87 0.70
N PRO A 106 -12.09 6.08 1.02
CA PRO A 106 -12.66 7.01 0.03
C PRO A 106 -11.64 7.51 -1.00
N GLN A 107 -10.35 7.45 -0.65
CA GLN A 107 -9.23 7.74 -1.52
C GLN A 107 -8.41 6.47 -1.74
N VAL A 108 -7.92 6.30 -2.96
CA VAL A 108 -6.94 5.27 -3.27
C VAL A 108 -5.63 5.62 -2.59
N VAL A 109 -5.00 4.62 -1.98
CA VAL A 109 -3.63 4.71 -1.50
C VAL A 109 -2.77 3.79 -2.36
N VAL A 110 -1.67 4.33 -2.89
CA VAL A 110 -0.65 3.53 -3.58
C VAL A 110 0.68 3.75 -2.87
N ARG A 111 1.31 2.65 -2.43
CA ARG A 111 2.66 2.66 -1.85
C ARG A 111 3.57 1.89 -2.77
N TYR A 112 4.71 2.47 -3.08
CA TYR A 112 5.78 1.85 -3.84
C TYR A 112 6.91 1.45 -2.91
N TYR A 113 7.39 0.23 -3.09
CA TYR A 113 8.41 -0.41 -2.25
C TYR A 113 9.72 -0.68 -3.01
N ALA A 114 9.70 -0.55 -4.34
CA ALA A 114 10.90 -0.70 -5.16
C ALA A 114 10.80 0.07 -6.47
N ALA A 115 11.95 0.52 -6.96
CA ALA A 115 12.15 1.08 -8.28
C ALA A 115 13.09 0.18 -9.10
N HIS A 116 12.88 0.10 -10.40
CA HIS A 116 13.75 -0.63 -11.31
C HIS A 116 13.99 0.23 -12.56
N PRO A 117 15.14 0.91 -12.61
CA PRO A 117 15.60 1.59 -13.82
C PRO A 117 15.76 0.58 -14.96
N PRO A 118 15.59 1.00 -16.23
CA PRO A 118 15.67 0.09 -17.39
C PRO A 118 16.93 -0.78 -17.45
N ASP A 119 18.08 -0.20 -17.11
CA ASP A 119 19.40 -0.85 -17.18
C ASP A 119 20.05 -1.06 -15.81
N GLY A 120 19.26 -1.02 -14.73
CA GLY A 120 19.76 -1.04 -13.35
C GLY A 120 19.18 -2.17 -12.51
N ASP A 121 19.77 -2.39 -11.33
CA ASP A 121 19.20 -3.30 -10.35
C ASP A 121 17.88 -2.76 -9.78
N ARG A 122 17.09 -3.67 -9.21
CA ARG A 122 15.90 -3.29 -8.43
C ARG A 122 16.34 -2.68 -7.10
N ILE A 123 15.93 -1.44 -6.86
CA ILE A 123 16.31 -0.63 -5.71
C ILE A 123 15.13 -0.57 -4.74
N PRO A 124 15.29 -0.92 -3.45
CA PRO A 124 14.26 -0.71 -2.45
C PRO A 124 14.07 0.80 -2.20
N ILE A 125 12.83 1.27 -2.21
CA ILE A 125 12.46 2.67 -1.95
C ILE A 125 11.17 2.71 -1.13
N CYS A 126 10.84 3.87 -0.57
CA CYS A 126 9.51 4.14 -0.05
C CYS A 126 8.96 5.39 -0.73
N ALA A 127 7.90 5.22 -1.51
CA ALA A 127 7.24 6.33 -2.17
C ALA A 127 5.72 6.15 -2.16
N VAL A 128 4.98 7.24 -2.27
CA VAL A 128 3.52 7.23 -2.30
C VAL A 128 3.01 7.97 -3.51
N ALA A 129 2.02 7.42 -4.19
CA ALA A 129 1.31 8.20 -5.19
C ALA A 129 0.49 9.29 -4.49
N ARG A 130 0.55 10.52 -5.01
CA ARG A 130 -0.31 11.63 -4.62
C ARG A 130 -0.87 12.28 -5.86
N LEU A 131 -2.14 12.64 -5.79
CA LEU A 131 -2.70 13.60 -6.73
C LEU A 131 -3.00 14.90 -6.00
N SER A 132 -2.65 16.00 -6.67
CA SER A 132 -3.07 17.34 -6.25
C SER A 132 -4.59 17.40 -6.07
N LYS A 133 -5.07 18.30 -5.21
CA LYS A 133 -6.51 18.57 -5.01
C LYS A 133 -7.38 17.33 -4.67
N GLY A 134 -6.78 16.27 -4.12
CA GLY A 134 -7.50 15.08 -3.68
C GLY A 134 -8.01 14.19 -4.83
N GLN A 135 -7.40 14.26 -6.02
CA GLN A 135 -7.88 13.54 -7.21
C GLN A 135 -7.65 12.01 -7.18
N LEU A 136 -6.99 11.45 -6.15
CA LEU A 136 -7.03 10.00 -5.87
C LEU A 136 -8.36 9.55 -5.24
N ARG A 137 -9.36 10.45 -5.17
CA ARG A 137 -10.70 10.11 -4.71
C ARG A 137 -11.39 9.23 -5.75
N LYS A 138 -11.84 8.06 -5.30
CA LYS A 138 -12.58 7.10 -6.11
C LYS A 138 -13.88 7.73 -6.60
N ARG A 139 -14.30 7.42 -7.83
CA ARG A 139 -15.66 7.74 -8.25
C ARG A 139 -16.69 6.91 -7.46
N PRO A 140 -17.91 7.45 -7.22
CA PRO A 140 -18.95 6.75 -6.45
C PRO A 140 -19.40 5.41 -7.06
N ASP A 141 -19.22 5.22 -8.36
CA ASP A 141 -19.55 4.01 -9.11
C ASP A 141 -18.44 2.94 -9.08
N SER A 142 -17.37 3.15 -8.30
CA SER A 142 -16.32 2.13 -8.10
C SER A 142 -16.87 0.93 -7.34
N LEU A 143 -16.58 -0.28 -7.82
CA LEU A 143 -16.98 -1.52 -7.18
C LEU A 143 -16.05 -1.86 -6.00
N PRO A 144 -16.47 -2.71 -5.04
CA PRO A 144 -15.58 -3.20 -4.00
C PRO A 144 -14.31 -3.85 -4.58
N GLY A 145 -13.15 -3.47 -4.05
CA GLY A 145 -11.84 -3.95 -4.54
C GLY A 145 -11.33 -3.23 -5.80
N THR A 146 -12.04 -2.21 -6.29
CA THR A 146 -11.60 -1.38 -7.40
C THR A 146 -11.75 0.11 -7.10
N ALA A 147 -11.07 0.92 -7.90
CA ALA A 147 -11.20 2.36 -7.88
C ALA A 147 -11.15 2.92 -9.30
N ILE A 148 -12.22 3.57 -9.72
CA ILE A 148 -12.24 4.32 -10.97
C ILE A 148 -11.72 5.72 -10.67
N LEU A 149 -10.64 6.11 -11.34
CA LEU A 149 -10.04 7.44 -11.25
C LEU A 149 -10.12 8.14 -12.61
N GLU A 150 -10.28 9.46 -12.59
CA GLU A 150 -10.35 10.25 -13.82
C GLU A 150 -9.02 10.26 -14.57
N PHE A 151 -7.88 10.21 -13.88
CA PHE A 151 -6.56 10.33 -14.49
C PHE A 151 -5.72 9.11 -14.15
N SER A 152 -5.03 8.57 -15.15
CA SER A 152 -4.04 7.50 -14.99
C SER A 152 -2.68 8.01 -14.48
N LYS A 153 -2.42 9.31 -14.60
CA LYS A 153 -1.20 9.98 -14.13
C LYS A 153 -1.38 10.51 -12.72
N ALA A 154 -0.33 10.42 -11.91
CA ALA A 154 -0.26 11.01 -10.57
C ALA A 154 1.14 11.58 -10.30
N GLY A 155 1.26 12.37 -9.24
CA GLY A 155 2.57 12.62 -8.63
C GLY A 155 2.98 11.41 -7.78
N VAL A 156 4.27 11.23 -7.59
CA VAL A 156 4.84 10.28 -6.63
C VAL A 156 5.89 10.99 -5.79
N ASP A 157 5.83 10.82 -4.48
CA ASP A 157 6.78 11.45 -3.55
C ASP A 157 7.53 10.40 -2.73
N ILE A 158 8.83 10.63 -2.51
CA ILE A 158 9.65 9.87 -1.56
C ILE A 158 9.20 10.17 -0.13
N VAL A 159 9.12 9.11 0.69
CA VAL A 159 8.77 9.19 2.11
C VAL A 159 9.77 8.42 2.97
N GLU A 160 10.03 8.91 4.17
CA GLU A 160 10.82 8.19 5.19
C GLU A 160 9.98 7.14 5.94
N SER A 161 8.66 7.21 5.81
CA SER A 161 7.69 6.28 6.40
C SER A 161 6.32 6.54 5.81
N PHE A 162 5.47 5.52 5.82
CA PHE A 162 4.09 5.63 5.40
C PHE A 162 3.21 6.03 6.58
N ARG A 163 2.32 7.02 6.38
CA ARG A 163 1.48 7.60 7.43
C ARG A 163 0.01 7.17 7.35
#